data_AF-A0A2Z5Z1K3-F1
#
_entry.id   AF-A0A2Z5Z1K3-F1
#
_cell.length_a   1.000
_cell.length_b   1.000
_cell.length_c   1.000
_cell.angle_alpha   90.00
_cell.angle_beta   90.00
_cell.angle_gamma   90.00
#
_symmetry.space_group_name_H-M   'P 1'
#
loop_
_entity.id
_entity.type
_entity.pdbx_description
1 polymer ?
#
loop_
_entity_poly.entity_id
_entity_poly.type
_entity_poly.pdbx_seq_one_letter_code
_entity_poly.pdbx_strand_id
1 'polypeptide(L)'
;MTAQLEAAIAAAWENRAEVTPASGEVRRDVEAALELLDSGKARVAEPDGMGGWKVNQWLKQAVLLSFRLNDNVVVDGGAAGAPAFDKVPSKFAGWGDNRFRTAGFRVVPGAVARHGSFIGKGVVLMPSFVNIGAFVDEGTMVDTWATVGSCAQIGKNVHISGGAGIGGVLEPLQAGPVVIEDGAFIGARSEVAEGVRVGEGAVLSMGVYLGASTKIVDRATGEVHRGHVPPYSVVVPGALPGKPLPDGTQGPSLYCAVIVKTVDAQTRAKTGINELLRD
;
A
#
# COMPACT_ATOMS: atom_id res chain seq x y z
N MET A 1 4.39 23.46 -14.19
CA MET A 1 4.73 22.14 -14.73
C MET A 1 3.71 21.08 -14.31
N THR A 2 3.54 20.78 -13.01
CA THR A 2 2.58 19.75 -12.55
C THR A 2 1.14 20.02 -12.94
N ALA A 3 0.65 21.26 -12.84
CA ALA A 3 -0.73 21.60 -13.23
C ALA A 3 -1.02 21.44 -14.74
N GLN A 4 -0.02 21.70 -15.60
CA GLN A 4 -0.13 21.48 -17.04
C GLN A 4 -0.16 19.98 -17.35
N LEU A 5 0.68 19.20 -16.67
CA LEU A 5 0.72 17.75 -16.81
C LEU A 5 -0.58 17.09 -16.34
N GLU A 6 -1.13 17.53 -15.20
CA GLU A 6 -2.42 17.07 -14.69
C GLU A 6 -3.55 17.33 -15.69
N ALA A 7 -3.62 18.53 -16.27
CA ALA A 7 -4.61 18.86 -17.29
C ALA A 7 -4.46 18.00 -18.56
N ALA A 8 -3.23 17.75 -19.01
CA ALA A 8 -2.96 16.91 -20.18
C ALA A 8 -3.38 15.44 -19.94
N ILE A 9 -3.06 14.90 -18.77
CA ILE A 9 -3.49 13.54 -18.38
C ILE A 9 -5.02 13.44 -18.29
N ALA A 10 -5.69 14.43 -17.69
CA ALA A 10 -7.14 14.45 -17.61
C ALA A 10 -7.77 14.51 -19.02
N ALA A 11 -7.25 15.33 -19.92
CA ALA A 11 -7.73 15.41 -21.30
C ALA A 11 -7.52 14.10 -22.08
N ALA A 12 -6.37 13.44 -21.89
CA ALA A 12 -6.12 12.12 -22.46
C ALA A 12 -7.03 11.03 -21.86
N TRP A 13 -7.35 11.12 -20.57
CA TRP A 13 -8.26 10.20 -19.90
C TRP A 13 -9.70 10.29 -20.42
N GLU A 14 -10.21 11.50 -20.65
CA GLU A 14 -11.53 11.68 -21.25
C GLU A 14 -11.60 11.05 -22.65
N ASN A 15 -10.51 11.15 -23.42
CA ASN A 15 -10.39 10.57 -24.76
C ASN A 15 -9.72 9.19 -24.79
N ARG A 16 -9.69 8.45 -23.66
CA ARG A 16 -8.93 7.19 -23.51
C ARG A 16 -9.33 6.06 -24.47
N ALA A 17 -10.49 6.16 -25.11
CA ALA A 17 -10.92 5.22 -26.15
C ALA A 17 -10.04 5.33 -27.41
N GLU A 18 -9.52 6.51 -27.72
CA GLU A 18 -8.67 6.80 -28.88
C GLU A 18 -7.17 6.70 -28.57
N VAL A 19 -6.81 6.47 -27.29
CA VAL A 19 -5.42 6.33 -26.87
C VAL A 19 -4.90 4.94 -27.26
N THR A 20 -3.90 4.92 -28.12
CA THR A 20 -3.24 3.71 -28.64
C THR A 20 -1.73 3.78 -28.41
N PRO A 21 -0.98 2.69 -28.61
CA PRO A 21 0.49 2.72 -28.51
C PRO A 21 1.19 3.78 -29.38
N ALA A 22 0.54 4.24 -30.46
CA ALA A 22 1.03 5.29 -31.36
C ALA A 22 0.80 6.73 -30.87
N SER A 23 0.06 6.94 -29.77
CA SER A 23 -0.25 8.27 -29.21
C SER A 23 0.98 8.90 -28.52
N GLY A 24 1.94 9.39 -29.31
CA GLY A 24 3.25 9.85 -28.83
C GLY A 24 3.23 11.01 -27.82
N GLU A 25 2.32 11.97 -27.97
CA GLU A 25 2.17 13.07 -27.00
C GLU A 25 1.63 12.58 -25.65
N VAL A 26 0.55 11.79 -25.68
CA VAL A 26 -0.01 11.16 -24.47
C VAL A 26 1.03 10.27 -23.78
N ARG A 27 1.84 9.53 -24.56
CA ARG A 27 2.93 8.72 -24.02
C ARG A 27 3.92 9.56 -23.23
N ARG A 28 4.41 10.66 -23.79
CA ARG A 28 5.37 11.56 -23.13
C ARG A 28 4.81 12.09 -21.80
N ASP A 29 3.54 12.47 -21.77
CA ASP A 29 2.89 13.00 -20.57
C ASP A 29 2.68 11.91 -19.50
N VAL A 30 2.25 10.71 -19.91
CA VAL A 30 2.12 9.56 -19.01
C VAL A 30 3.47 9.14 -18.44
N GLU A 31 4.51 9.07 -19.25
CA GLU A 31 5.88 8.74 -18.81
C GLU A 31 6.40 9.78 -17.81
N ALA A 32 6.15 11.08 -18.04
CA ALA A 32 6.50 12.12 -17.09
C ALA A 32 5.75 11.96 -15.75
N ALA A 33 4.47 11.60 -15.78
CA ALA A 33 3.68 11.35 -14.57
C ALA A 33 4.18 10.11 -13.80
N LEU A 34 4.50 9.02 -14.50
CA LEU A 34 5.07 7.82 -13.89
C LEU A 34 6.46 8.08 -13.28
N GLU A 35 7.28 8.93 -13.89
CA GLU A 35 8.58 9.32 -13.31
C GLU A 35 8.41 10.16 -12.03
N LEU A 36 7.37 11.01 -11.96
CA LEU A 36 7.04 11.71 -10.70
C LEU A 36 6.63 10.74 -9.59
N LEU A 37 5.87 9.68 -9.93
CA LEU A 37 5.53 8.60 -9.00
C LEU A 37 6.77 7.78 -8.60
N ASP A 38 7.60 7.39 -9.57
CA ASP A 38 8.78 6.55 -9.35
C ASP A 38 9.83 7.23 -8.46
N SER A 39 9.97 8.55 -8.61
CA SER A 39 10.86 9.40 -7.83
C SER A 39 10.27 9.91 -6.52
N GLY A 40 8.97 9.68 -6.27
CA GLY A 40 8.27 10.15 -5.06
C GLY A 40 7.99 11.66 -5.03
N LYS A 41 8.24 12.38 -6.13
CA LYS A 41 7.90 13.82 -6.27
C LYS A 41 6.40 14.06 -6.38
N ALA A 42 5.64 13.03 -6.75
CA ALA A 42 4.19 12.99 -6.64
C ALA A 42 3.79 11.65 -6.00
N ARG A 43 2.61 11.62 -5.39
CA ARG A 43 2.04 10.44 -4.76
C ARG A 43 0.54 10.36 -4.99
N VAL A 44 0.03 9.13 -5.15
CA VAL A 44 -1.38 8.89 -5.51
C VAL A 44 -2.35 9.40 -4.45
N ALA A 45 -1.97 9.35 -3.18
CA ALA A 45 -2.70 10.02 -2.11
C ALA A 45 -1.71 10.66 -1.14
N GLU A 46 -2.09 11.78 -0.54
CA GLU A 46 -1.29 12.54 0.43
C GLU A 46 -2.15 13.02 1.61
N PRO A 47 -1.56 13.26 2.80
CA PRO A 47 -2.30 13.84 3.91
C PRO A 47 -2.93 15.18 3.53
N ASP A 48 -4.19 15.41 3.92
CA ASP A 48 -4.92 16.64 3.59
C ASP A 48 -4.69 17.79 4.58
N GLY A 49 -3.93 17.55 5.65
CA GLY A 49 -3.66 18.50 6.74
C GLY A 49 -4.75 18.56 7.82
N MET A 50 -5.83 17.77 7.70
CA MET A 50 -6.96 17.71 8.63
C MET A 50 -7.14 16.31 9.25
N GLY A 51 -6.13 15.44 9.16
CA GLY A 51 -6.19 14.04 9.60
C GLY A 51 -6.83 13.09 8.56
N GLY A 52 -7.12 13.60 7.36
CA GLY A 52 -7.59 12.86 6.21
C GLY A 52 -6.50 12.62 5.18
N TRP A 53 -6.91 12.03 4.06
CA TRP A 53 -6.06 11.77 2.90
C TRP A 53 -6.79 12.21 1.64
N LYS A 54 -6.10 12.98 0.79
CA LYS A 54 -6.59 13.43 -0.51
C LYS A 54 -6.03 12.52 -1.61
N VAL A 55 -6.89 12.08 -2.52
CA VAL A 55 -6.50 11.28 -3.69
C VAL A 55 -6.24 12.19 -4.89
N ASN A 56 -5.05 12.05 -5.48
CA ASN A 56 -4.67 12.68 -6.74
C ASN A 56 -5.11 11.77 -7.91
N GLN A 57 -6.39 11.87 -8.29
CA GLN A 57 -7.01 10.95 -9.26
C GLN A 57 -6.30 10.93 -10.63
N TRP A 58 -5.74 12.06 -11.07
CA TRP A 58 -5.02 12.15 -12.33
C TRP A 58 -3.79 11.21 -12.39
N LEU A 59 -3.15 10.93 -11.26
CA LEU A 59 -2.04 9.97 -11.20
C LEU A 59 -2.53 8.53 -11.42
N LYS A 60 -3.73 8.18 -10.93
CA LYS A 60 -4.35 6.89 -11.25
C LYS A 60 -4.74 6.80 -12.72
N GLN A 61 -5.26 7.89 -13.29
CA GLN A 61 -5.53 7.97 -14.73
C GLN A 61 -4.25 7.77 -15.55
N ALA A 62 -3.13 8.40 -15.17
CA ALA A 62 -1.83 8.19 -15.83
C ALA A 62 -1.40 6.71 -15.79
N VAL A 63 -1.52 6.05 -14.63
CA VAL A 63 -1.24 4.62 -14.49
C VAL A 63 -2.14 3.78 -15.42
N LEU A 64 -3.44 4.05 -15.47
CA LEU A 64 -4.38 3.32 -16.33
C LEU A 64 -4.12 3.58 -17.83
N LEU A 65 -3.78 4.81 -18.21
CA LEU A 65 -3.37 5.15 -19.58
C LEU A 65 -2.08 4.42 -19.98
N SER A 66 -1.13 4.24 -19.05
CA SER A 66 0.09 3.50 -19.31
C SER A 66 -0.18 2.05 -19.76
N PHE A 67 -1.25 1.42 -19.27
CA PHE A 67 -1.62 0.07 -19.68
C PHE A 67 -2.18 0.00 -21.10
N ARG A 68 -2.78 1.09 -21.58
CA ARG A 68 -3.26 1.24 -22.98
C ARG A 68 -2.13 1.55 -23.94
N LEU A 69 -1.16 2.34 -23.49
CA LEU A 69 -0.01 2.76 -24.28
C LEU A 69 1.01 1.64 -24.51
N ASN A 70 1.03 0.60 -23.67
CA ASN A 70 2.04 -0.45 -23.75
C ASN A 70 1.41 -1.80 -24.06
N ASP A 71 1.98 -2.52 -25.03
CA ASP A 71 1.68 -3.92 -25.28
C ASP A 71 2.51 -4.82 -24.37
N ASN A 72 2.04 -6.06 -24.18
CA ASN A 72 2.85 -7.06 -23.49
C ASN A 72 4.06 -7.40 -24.34
N VAL A 73 5.21 -7.50 -23.68
CA VAL A 73 6.47 -7.90 -24.30
C VAL A 73 7.08 -9.06 -23.53
N VAL A 74 7.94 -9.82 -24.19
CA VAL A 74 8.78 -10.80 -23.48
C VAL A 74 9.74 -10.03 -22.58
N VAL A 75 9.78 -10.40 -21.31
CA VAL A 75 10.70 -9.85 -20.31
C VAL A 75 11.70 -10.93 -19.95
N ASP A 76 12.90 -10.84 -20.51
CA ASP A 76 13.97 -11.79 -20.27
C ASP A 76 14.34 -11.83 -18.78
N GLY A 77 14.42 -13.04 -18.21
CA GLY A 77 14.70 -13.25 -16.79
C GLY A 77 13.60 -12.80 -15.83
N GLY A 78 12.43 -12.37 -16.33
CA GLY A 78 11.34 -11.79 -15.53
C GLY A 78 10.66 -12.75 -14.55
N ALA A 79 10.80 -14.07 -14.72
CA ALA A 79 10.21 -15.10 -13.87
C ALA A 79 11.28 -16.02 -13.27
N ALA A 80 11.97 -15.54 -12.23
CA ALA A 80 13.04 -16.29 -11.55
C ALA A 80 14.15 -16.80 -12.50
N GLY A 81 14.56 -15.95 -13.46
CA GLY A 81 15.56 -16.30 -14.47
C GLY A 81 14.99 -16.90 -15.75
N ALA A 82 13.69 -17.26 -15.79
CA ALA A 82 12.98 -17.59 -17.02
C ALA A 82 12.31 -16.34 -17.64
N PRO A 83 11.95 -16.35 -18.94
CA PRO A 83 11.18 -15.27 -19.55
C PRO A 83 9.80 -15.12 -18.90
N ALA A 84 9.34 -13.86 -18.79
CA ALA A 84 7.95 -13.51 -18.47
C ALA A 84 7.30 -12.78 -19.66
N PHE A 85 6.00 -12.48 -19.57
CA PHE A 85 5.26 -11.73 -20.59
C PHE A 85 4.34 -10.70 -19.91
N ASP A 86 4.75 -9.43 -19.92
CA ASP A 86 4.06 -8.32 -19.23
C ASP A 86 4.34 -7.00 -19.96
N LYS A 87 3.57 -5.96 -19.65
CA LYS A 87 3.68 -4.61 -20.22
C LYS A 87 4.18 -3.56 -19.22
N VAL A 88 4.32 -3.92 -17.94
CA VAL A 88 4.79 -3.00 -16.89
C VAL A 88 6.26 -3.29 -16.60
N PRO A 89 7.18 -2.35 -16.89
CA PRO A 89 8.60 -2.56 -16.66
C PRO A 89 8.92 -2.61 -15.16
N SER A 90 10.02 -3.29 -14.82
CA SER A 90 10.60 -3.23 -13.48
C SER A 90 11.07 -1.81 -13.16
N LYS A 91 10.92 -1.37 -11.90
CA LYS A 91 11.52 -0.14 -11.39
C LYS A 91 13.03 -0.10 -11.65
N PHE A 92 13.67 -1.26 -11.56
CA PHE A 92 15.13 -1.41 -11.62
C PHE A 92 15.67 -1.63 -13.03
N ALA A 93 14.82 -1.63 -14.05
CA ALA A 93 15.25 -1.76 -15.44
C ALA A 93 16.27 -0.66 -15.79
N GLY A 94 17.45 -1.06 -16.26
CA GLY A 94 18.54 -0.14 -16.64
C GLY A 94 19.28 0.53 -15.47
N TRP A 95 19.07 0.12 -14.22
CA TRP A 95 19.80 0.70 -13.08
C TRP A 95 21.24 0.19 -13.00
N GLY A 96 22.18 1.10 -12.76
CA GLY A 96 23.57 0.81 -12.38
C GLY A 96 23.86 1.07 -10.90
N ASP A 97 25.07 0.72 -10.45
CA ASP A 97 25.54 0.86 -9.06
C ASP A 97 25.32 2.27 -8.49
N ASN A 98 25.62 3.31 -9.28
CA ASN A 98 25.45 4.71 -8.89
C ASN A 98 24.02 5.08 -8.51
N ARG A 99 23.02 4.55 -9.25
CA ARG A 99 21.60 4.84 -9.01
C ARG A 99 21.12 4.15 -7.74
N PHE A 100 21.53 2.89 -7.50
CA PHE A 100 21.23 2.20 -6.24
C PHE A 100 21.85 2.90 -5.03
N ARG A 101 23.12 3.32 -5.11
CA ARG A 101 23.78 4.06 -4.01
C ARG A 101 23.09 5.38 -3.70
N THR A 102 22.71 6.12 -4.74
CA THR A 102 21.99 7.40 -4.58
C THR A 102 20.62 7.19 -3.95
N ALA A 103 19.89 6.17 -4.40
CA ALA A 103 18.56 5.86 -3.87
C ALA A 103 18.60 5.40 -2.40
N GLY A 104 19.66 4.70 -1.99
CA GLY A 104 19.96 4.43 -0.58
C GLY A 104 19.03 3.44 0.12
N PHE A 105 18.27 2.64 -0.64
CA PHE A 105 17.52 1.48 -0.13
C PHE A 105 18.22 0.17 -0.50
N ARG A 106 17.76 -0.93 0.10
CA ARG A 106 18.25 -2.29 -0.17
C ARG A 106 17.18 -3.10 -0.90
N VAL A 107 17.59 -3.73 -1.99
CA VAL A 107 16.76 -4.69 -2.74
C VAL A 107 17.43 -6.06 -2.60
N VAL A 108 16.86 -6.92 -1.78
CA VAL A 108 17.35 -8.29 -1.59
C VAL A 108 16.94 -9.12 -2.81
N PRO A 109 17.82 -10.00 -3.36
CA PRO A 109 17.46 -10.84 -4.50
C PRO A 109 16.15 -11.59 -4.28
N GLY A 110 15.22 -11.46 -5.23
CA GLY A 110 13.84 -11.95 -5.13
C GLY A 110 12.80 -10.86 -4.87
N ALA A 111 13.22 -9.65 -4.49
CA ALA A 111 12.34 -8.49 -4.40
C ALA A 111 11.98 -7.96 -5.80
N VAL A 112 10.71 -7.64 -5.99
CA VAL A 112 10.17 -7.14 -7.26
C VAL A 112 9.44 -5.83 -7.01
N ALA A 113 9.81 -4.78 -7.75
CA ALA A 113 9.09 -3.50 -7.76
C ALA A 113 8.79 -3.10 -9.20
N ARG A 114 7.55 -2.66 -9.47
CA ARG A 114 7.15 -2.12 -10.78
C ARG A 114 7.53 -0.65 -10.89
N HIS A 115 7.91 -0.22 -12.10
CA HIS A 115 8.15 1.20 -12.36
C HIS A 115 6.91 2.05 -12.04
N GLY A 116 7.13 3.26 -11.56
CA GLY A 116 6.06 4.12 -11.04
C GLY A 116 5.71 3.81 -9.58
N SER A 117 6.54 3.05 -8.85
CA SER A 117 6.47 2.92 -7.40
C SER A 117 7.65 3.64 -6.75
N PHE A 118 7.41 4.35 -5.65
CA PHE A 118 8.45 5.03 -4.89
C PHE A 118 8.95 4.15 -3.74
N ILE A 119 10.28 4.09 -3.59
CA ILE A 119 10.96 3.40 -2.48
C ILE A 119 11.92 4.41 -1.83
N GLY A 120 11.67 4.75 -0.57
CA GLY A 120 12.41 5.74 0.20
C GLY A 120 13.77 5.25 0.70
N LYS A 121 14.60 6.18 1.16
CA LYS A 121 15.93 5.89 1.69
C LYS A 121 15.85 4.99 2.93
N GLY A 122 16.80 4.06 3.06
CA GLY A 122 16.87 3.14 4.20
C GLY A 122 15.84 2.01 4.18
N VAL A 123 14.93 1.98 3.20
CA VAL A 123 13.99 0.87 3.03
C VAL A 123 14.74 -0.43 2.76
N VAL A 124 14.22 -1.54 3.30
CA VAL A 124 14.70 -2.89 2.99
C VAL A 124 13.57 -3.67 2.35
N LEU A 125 13.74 -4.00 1.07
CA LEU A 125 12.88 -4.92 0.34
C LEU A 125 13.48 -6.32 0.44
N MET A 126 12.95 -7.15 1.32
CA MET A 126 13.15 -8.61 1.29
C MET A 126 12.46 -9.19 0.06
N PRO A 127 12.55 -10.50 -0.26
CA PRO A 127 11.83 -11.08 -1.39
C PRO A 127 10.32 -10.85 -1.29
N SER A 128 9.82 -9.81 -1.95
CA SER A 128 8.50 -9.21 -1.77
C SER A 128 8.04 -8.56 -3.08
N PHE A 129 6.80 -8.07 -3.12
CA PHE A 129 6.26 -7.39 -4.30
C PHE A 129 5.75 -5.99 -3.97
N VAL A 130 6.21 -4.97 -4.72
CA VAL A 130 5.72 -3.60 -4.66
C VAL A 130 5.15 -3.20 -6.02
N ASN A 131 3.86 -2.90 -6.05
CA ASN A 131 3.13 -2.63 -7.29
C ASN A 131 3.16 -1.14 -7.67
N ILE A 132 2.77 -0.84 -8.92
CA ILE A 132 2.77 0.51 -9.49
C ILE A 132 1.92 1.50 -8.66
N GLY A 133 2.40 2.73 -8.56
CA GLY A 133 1.76 3.82 -7.80
C GLY A 133 1.94 3.73 -6.28
N ALA A 134 2.49 2.64 -5.75
CA ALA A 134 2.78 2.51 -4.33
C ALA A 134 3.84 3.54 -3.89
N PHE A 135 3.74 3.99 -2.65
CA PHE A 135 4.70 4.88 -2.01
C PHE A 135 5.18 4.23 -0.72
N VAL A 136 6.45 3.83 -0.68
CA VAL A 136 7.07 3.22 0.51
C VAL A 136 8.09 4.19 1.07
N ASP A 137 7.75 4.86 2.18
CA ASP A 137 8.56 5.93 2.75
C ASP A 137 9.76 5.41 3.57
N GLU A 138 10.62 6.33 3.99
CA GLU A 138 11.94 6.07 4.57
C GLU A 138 11.96 5.10 5.75
N GLY A 139 13.02 4.28 5.82
CA GLY A 139 13.28 3.37 6.93
C GLY A 139 12.33 2.17 7.05
N THR A 140 11.36 2.03 6.15
CA THR A 140 10.39 0.94 6.17
C THR A 140 11.00 -0.42 5.83
N MET A 141 10.57 -1.46 6.53
CA MET A 141 10.93 -2.85 6.27
C MET A 141 9.77 -3.57 5.59
N VAL A 142 10.02 -4.13 4.41
CA VAL A 142 9.08 -4.96 3.66
C VAL A 142 9.62 -6.39 3.65
N ASP A 143 9.10 -7.22 4.56
CA ASP A 143 9.63 -8.56 4.79
C ASP A 143 9.27 -9.58 3.70
N THR A 144 9.87 -10.76 3.81
CA THR A 144 9.74 -11.85 2.86
C THR A 144 8.28 -12.22 2.63
N TRP A 145 7.88 -12.27 1.37
CA TRP A 145 6.53 -12.53 0.85
C TRP A 145 5.49 -11.51 1.25
N ALA A 146 5.89 -10.35 1.77
CA ALA A 146 4.97 -9.23 1.91
C ALA A 146 4.59 -8.67 0.52
N THR A 147 3.41 -8.06 0.46
CA THR A 147 2.93 -7.38 -0.75
C THR A 147 2.51 -5.97 -0.44
N VAL A 148 3.01 -5.00 -1.20
CA VAL A 148 2.54 -3.61 -1.22
C VAL A 148 1.81 -3.36 -2.53
N GLY A 149 0.48 -3.35 -2.45
CA GLY A 149 -0.42 -3.25 -3.59
C GLY A 149 -0.37 -1.89 -4.29
N SER A 150 -1.05 -1.82 -5.45
CA SER A 150 -1.03 -0.61 -6.28
C SER A 150 -1.60 0.58 -5.52
N CYS A 151 -0.96 1.73 -5.68
CA CYS A 151 -1.33 2.98 -5.01
C CYS A 151 -1.23 2.99 -3.47
N ALA A 152 -0.86 1.90 -2.80
CA ALA A 152 -0.77 1.85 -1.34
C ALA A 152 0.25 2.89 -0.81
N GLN A 153 -0.07 3.51 0.32
CA GLN A 153 0.75 4.54 0.95
C GLN A 153 1.30 4.01 2.26
N ILE A 154 2.61 3.75 2.31
CA ILE A 154 3.31 3.25 3.49
C ILE A 154 4.18 4.37 4.03
N GLY A 155 3.95 4.72 5.30
CA GLY A 155 4.65 5.74 6.04
C GLY A 155 6.09 5.36 6.36
N LYS A 156 6.75 6.22 7.15
CA LYS A 156 8.13 6.05 7.58
C LYS A 156 8.23 5.04 8.69
N ASN A 157 9.34 4.29 8.73
CA ASN A 157 9.66 3.34 9.80
C ASN A 157 8.52 2.32 10.06
N VAL A 158 7.77 1.98 9.02
CA VAL A 158 6.77 0.92 9.08
C VAL A 158 7.48 -0.42 9.00
N HIS A 159 6.96 -1.43 9.70
CA HIS A 159 7.41 -2.82 9.54
C HIS A 159 6.25 -3.65 9.01
N ILE A 160 6.33 -4.04 7.74
CA ILE A 160 5.43 -5.00 7.11
C ILE A 160 6.05 -6.38 7.24
N SER A 161 5.56 -7.18 8.18
CA SER A 161 6.13 -8.49 8.50
C SER A 161 5.89 -9.53 7.41
N GLY A 162 6.58 -10.67 7.52
CA GLY A 162 6.57 -11.72 6.50
C GLY A 162 5.17 -12.18 6.11
N GLY A 163 4.89 -12.17 4.80
CA GLY A 163 3.62 -12.61 4.24
C GLY A 163 2.43 -11.70 4.54
N ALA A 164 2.63 -10.49 5.06
CA ALA A 164 1.56 -9.52 5.22
C ALA A 164 1.22 -8.85 3.88
N GLY A 165 -0.07 -8.69 3.58
CA GLY A 165 -0.54 -8.05 2.35
C GLY A 165 -1.17 -6.69 2.62
N ILE A 166 -0.73 -5.70 1.84
CA ILE A 166 -1.33 -4.38 1.77
C ILE A 166 -2.03 -4.28 0.41
N GLY A 167 -3.35 -4.28 0.42
CA GLY A 167 -4.20 -4.33 -0.77
C GLY A 167 -4.00 -3.12 -1.68
N GLY A 168 -4.06 -3.37 -2.99
CA GLY A 168 -3.99 -2.32 -4.01
C GLY A 168 -5.36 -1.73 -4.33
N VAL A 169 -5.41 -0.43 -4.63
CA VAL A 169 -6.65 0.27 -5.02
C VAL A 169 -6.36 1.25 -6.16
N LEU A 170 -6.42 0.75 -7.38
CA LEU A 170 -6.29 1.58 -8.59
C LEU A 170 -7.64 2.13 -9.05
N GLU A 171 -8.66 1.28 -9.11
CA GLU A 171 -10.03 1.64 -9.40
C GLU A 171 -10.95 1.25 -8.23
N PRO A 172 -12.04 1.99 -7.98
CA PRO A 172 -12.46 3.25 -8.63
C PRO A 172 -11.49 4.42 -8.41
N LEU A 173 -11.46 5.40 -9.32
CA LEU A 173 -10.50 6.52 -9.28
C LEU A 173 -10.58 7.30 -7.96
N GLN A 174 -11.80 7.59 -7.49
CA GLN A 174 -12.07 8.33 -6.26
C GLN A 174 -11.73 7.56 -4.97
N ALA A 175 -11.58 6.23 -5.04
CA ALA A 175 -11.36 5.42 -3.85
C ALA A 175 -9.96 5.70 -3.26
N GLY A 176 -9.89 5.91 -1.95
CA GLY A 176 -8.63 6.02 -1.23
C GLY A 176 -7.82 4.73 -1.33
N PRO A 177 -6.50 4.79 -1.52
CA PRO A 177 -5.66 3.61 -1.37
C PRO A 177 -5.59 3.16 0.09
N VAL A 178 -5.08 1.94 0.31
CA VAL A 178 -4.71 1.52 1.67
C VAL A 178 -3.58 2.42 2.17
N VAL A 179 -3.71 2.87 3.41
CA VAL A 179 -2.73 3.74 4.07
C VAL A 179 -2.24 3.06 5.35
N ILE A 180 -0.93 2.92 5.47
CA ILE A 180 -0.26 2.51 6.71
C ILE A 180 0.59 3.70 7.16
N GLU A 181 0.22 4.37 8.24
CA GLU A 181 0.89 5.59 8.69
C GLU A 181 2.20 5.28 9.45
N ASP A 182 2.95 6.35 9.75
CA ASP A 182 4.32 6.27 10.26
C ASP A 182 4.43 5.41 11.54
N GLY A 183 5.51 4.63 11.65
CA GLY A 183 5.83 3.82 12.82
C GLY A 183 4.91 2.61 13.06
N ALA A 184 3.94 2.36 12.19
CA ALA A 184 3.04 1.21 12.34
C ALA A 184 3.78 -0.13 12.19
N PHE A 185 3.32 -1.15 12.92
CA PHE A 185 3.79 -2.52 12.80
C PHE A 185 2.65 -3.41 12.30
N ILE A 186 2.87 -4.10 11.18
CA ILE A 186 1.91 -5.02 10.59
C ILE A 186 2.47 -6.43 10.76
N GLY A 187 1.88 -7.18 11.69
CA GLY A 187 2.30 -8.54 12.03
C GLY A 187 2.18 -9.52 10.87
N ALA A 188 2.92 -10.62 10.96
CA ALA A 188 3.00 -11.61 9.89
C ALA A 188 1.63 -12.18 9.54
N ARG A 189 1.39 -12.41 8.24
CA ARG A 189 0.12 -12.96 7.71
C ARG A 189 -1.12 -12.10 7.98
N SER A 190 -0.94 -10.84 8.36
CA SER A 190 -2.04 -9.87 8.40
C SER A 190 -2.32 -9.33 7.00
N GLU A 191 -3.55 -8.88 6.78
CA GLU A 191 -3.99 -8.31 5.50
C GLU A 191 -4.73 -6.99 5.76
N VAL A 192 -4.38 -5.92 5.05
CA VAL A 192 -5.08 -4.63 5.11
C VAL A 192 -5.47 -4.25 3.69
N ALA A 193 -6.76 -4.17 3.40
CA ALA A 193 -7.29 -4.03 2.04
C ALA A 193 -8.35 -2.93 1.94
N GLU A 194 -8.83 -2.69 0.71
CA GLU A 194 -10.06 -1.91 0.43
C GLU A 194 -10.03 -0.46 0.96
N GLY A 195 -8.86 0.18 0.95
CA GLY A 195 -8.71 1.57 1.38
C GLY A 195 -8.71 1.78 2.90
N VAL A 196 -8.59 0.71 3.69
CA VAL A 196 -8.43 0.81 5.14
C VAL A 196 -7.19 1.65 5.49
N ARG A 197 -7.31 2.48 6.53
CA ARG A 197 -6.21 3.28 7.09
C ARG A 197 -5.78 2.75 8.44
N VAL A 198 -4.50 2.41 8.60
CA VAL A 198 -3.89 2.06 9.88
C VAL A 198 -3.14 3.28 10.40
N GLY A 199 -3.61 3.82 11.53
CA GLY A 199 -3.09 5.05 12.11
C GLY A 199 -1.66 4.94 12.62
N GLU A 200 -1.02 6.09 12.79
CA GLU A 200 0.36 6.23 13.26
C GLU A 200 0.66 5.35 14.48
N GLY A 201 1.79 4.64 14.46
CA GLY A 201 2.29 3.86 15.60
C GLY A 201 1.47 2.62 15.97
N ALA A 202 0.36 2.33 15.28
CA ALA A 202 -0.48 1.18 15.55
C ALA A 202 0.28 -0.15 15.38
N VAL A 203 -0.11 -1.16 16.14
CA VAL A 203 0.52 -2.48 16.16
C VAL A 203 -0.54 -3.53 15.88
N LEU A 204 -0.53 -4.11 14.69
CA LEU A 204 -1.33 -5.28 14.36
C LEU A 204 -0.52 -6.53 14.70
N SER A 205 -1.12 -7.43 15.47
CA SER A 205 -0.59 -8.79 15.68
C SER A 205 -0.60 -9.59 14.39
N MET A 206 -0.18 -10.85 14.46
CA MET A 206 -0.31 -11.79 13.34
C MET A 206 -1.78 -12.11 13.03
N GLY A 207 -2.09 -12.33 11.75
CA GLY A 207 -3.40 -12.79 11.30
C GLY A 207 -4.54 -11.79 11.50
N VAL A 208 -4.23 -10.50 11.56
CA VAL A 208 -5.24 -9.44 11.58
C VAL A 208 -5.64 -9.11 10.14
N TYR A 209 -6.89 -9.40 9.79
CA TYR A 209 -7.49 -9.10 8.49
C TYR A 209 -8.43 -7.89 8.58
N LEU A 210 -8.13 -6.83 7.84
CA LEU A 210 -8.90 -5.60 7.78
C LEU A 210 -9.34 -5.30 6.34
N GLY A 211 -10.64 -5.39 6.07
CA GLY A 211 -11.27 -4.81 4.89
C GLY A 211 -12.29 -3.74 5.30
N ALA A 212 -12.95 -3.13 4.32
CA ALA A 212 -13.97 -2.10 4.54
C ALA A 212 -15.16 -2.61 5.39
N SER A 213 -15.43 -3.92 5.32
CA SER A 213 -16.51 -4.59 6.07
C SER A 213 -16.06 -5.19 7.41
N THR A 214 -14.77 -5.18 7.75
CA THR A 214 -14.28 -5.71 9.03
C THR A 214 -14.74 -4.81 10.17
N LYS A 215 -15.25 -5.42 11.25
CA LYS A 215 -15.50 -4.72 12.51
C LYS A 215 -14.19 -4.65 13.29
N ILE A 216 -13.80 -3.46 13.72
CA ILE A 216 -12.66 -3.22 14.60
C ILE A 216 -13.22 -2.77 15.94
N VAL A 217 -13.17 -3.62 16.95
CA VAL A 217 -13.87 -3.42 18.22
C VAL A 217 -12.89 -2.99 19.29
N ASP A 218 -13.14 -1.88 19.97
CA ASP A 218 -12.40 -1.53 21.18
C ASP A 218 -12.92 -2.37 22.36
N ARG A 219 -12.04 -3.19 22.97
CA ARG A 219 -12.45 -4.08 24.07
C ARG A 219 -12.84 -3.33 25.34
N ALA A 220 -12.30 -2.14 25.56
CA ALA A 220 -12.51 -1.35 26.77
C ALA A 220 -13.83 -0.57 26.70
N THR A 221 -14.21 -0.08 25.51
CA THR A 221 -15.38 0.78 25.33
C THR A 221 -16.56 0.09 24.63
N GLY A 222 -16.29 -0.98 23.89
CA GLY A 222 -17.27 -1.61 22.99
C GLY A 222 -17.54 -0.83 21.71
N GLU A 223 -16.82 0.28 21.47
CA GLU A 223 -16.92 1.04 20.22
C GLU A 223 -16.51 0.19 19.02
N VAL A 224 -17.18 0.37 17.87
CA VAL A 224 -16.89 -0.35 16.64
C VAL A 224 -16.47 0.62 15.55
N HIS A 225 -15.19 0.56 15.19
CA HIS A 225 -14.62 1.26 14.04
C HIS A 225 -14.73 0.39 12.77
N ARG A 226 -14.69 1.07 11.62
CA ARG A 226 -14.65 0.46 10.28
C ARG A 226 -13.78 1.30 9.37
N GLY A 227 -12.96 0.66 8.53
CA GLY A 227 -12.10 1.37 7.58
C GLY A 227 -10.92 2.12 8.20
N HIS A 228 -10.84 2.25 9.52
CA HIS A 228 -9.77 2.98 10.19
C HIS A 228 -9.41 2.34 11.54
N VAL A 229 -8.12 2.07 11.73
CA VAL A 229 -7.54 1.76 13.04
C VAL A 229 -7.00 3.06 13.63
N PRO A 230 -7.46 3.49 14.82
CA PRO A 230 -6.97 4.70 15.46
C PRO A 230 -5.45 4.65 15.75
N PRO A 231 -4.77 5.80 15.86
CA PRO A 231 -3.34 5.85 16.20
C PRO A 231 -3.01 5.07 17.47
N TYR A 232 -1.82 4.47 17.49
CA TYR A 232 -1.25 3.75 18.64
C TYR A 232 -2.12 2.61 19.20
N SER A 233 -3.07 2.11 18.40
CA SER A 233 -3.91 0.97 18.76
C SER A 233 -3.11 -0.33 18.65
N VAL A 234 -3.24 -1.20 19.65
CA VAL A 234 -2.75 -2.59 19.61
C VAL A 234 -3.91 -3.49 19.24
N VAL A 235 -3.80 -4.15 18.08
CA VAL A 235 -4.90 -4.87 17.44
C VAL A 235 -4.58 -6.36 17.32
N VAL A 236 -5.51 -7.21 17.74
CA VAL A 236 -5.40 -8.68 17.64
C VAL A 236 -6.62 -9.25 16.88
N PRO A 237 -6.51 -10.44 16.27
CA PRO A 237 -7.69 -11.12 15.74
C PRO A 237 -8.61 -11.55 16.88
N GLY A 238 -9.92 -11.48 16.65
CA GLY A 238 -10.94 -11.90 17.61
C GLY A 238 -12.23 -12.32 16.93
N ALA A 239 -13.28 -12.46 17.73
CA ALA A 239 -14.61 -12.79 17.24
C ALA A 239 -15.70 -12.11 18.08
N LEU A 240 -16.78 -11.70 17.41
CA LEU A 240 -18.00 -11.24 18.05
C LEU A 240 -19.04 -12.36 18.05
N PRO A 241 -19.86 -12.51 19.11
CA PRO A 241 -20.95 -13.48 19.12
C PRO A 241 -21.91 -13.21 17.95
N GLY A 242 -22.32 -14.29 17.28
CA GLY A 242 -23.32 -14.22 16.22
C GLY A 242 -24.70 -13.85 16.74
N LYS A 243 -25.58 -13.46 15.82
CA LYS A 243 -27.00 -13.34 16.14
C LYS A 243 -27.55 -14.71 16.55
N PRO A 244 -28.52 -14.79 17.49
CA PRO A 244 -29.21 -16.04 17.78
C PRO A 244 -29.78 -16.67 16.51
N LEU A 245 -29.77 -18.00 16.46
CA LEU A 245 -30.40 -18.78 15.40
C LEU A 245 -31.94 -18.65 15.49
N PRO A 246 -32.68 -19.04 14.43
CA PRO A 246 -34.15 -18.98 14.44
C PRO A 246 -34.81 -19.75 15.60
N ASP A 247 -34.13 -20.75 16.15
CA ASP A 247 -34.58 -21.54 17.31
C ASP A 247 -34.22 -20.90 18.67
N GLY A 248 -33.62 -19.70 18.66
CA GLY A 248 -33.21 -18.96 19.85
C GLY A 248 -31.87 -19.38 20.44
N THR A 249 -31.20 -20.40 19.89
CA THR A 249 -29.88 -20.82 20.35
C THR A 249 -28.78 -19.86 19.89
N GLN A 250 -27.62 -19.87 20.56
CA GLN A 250 -26.50 -18.99 20.23
C GLN A 250 -25.94 -19.32 18.84
N GLY A 251 -25.95 -18.33 17.94
CA GLY A 251 -25.32 -18.46 16.63
C GLY A 251 -23.79 -18.44 16.67
N PRO A 252 -23.11 -18.88 15.59
CA PRO A 252 -21.66 -18.92 15.53
C PRO A 252 -21.04 -17.53 15.62
N SER A 253 -19.90 -17.42 16.30
CA SER A 253 -19.15 -16.16 16.33
C SER A 253 -18.55 -15.84 14.97
N LEU A 254 -18.50 -14.55 14.64
CA LEU A 254 -17.92 -14.05 13.39
C LEU A 254 -16.66 -13.26 13.67
N TYR A 255 -15.69 -13.37 12.77
CA TYR A 255 -14.41 -12.69 12.88
C TYR A 255 -14.57 -11.17 13.05
N CYS A 256 -13.74 -10.60 13.93
CA CYS A 256 -13.50 -9.17 14.03
C CYS A 256 -12.02 -8.92 14.35
N ALA A 257 -11.57 -7.68 14.18
CA ALA A 257 -10.35 -7.20 14.80
C ALA A 257 -10.71 -6.59 16.16
N VAL A 258 -9.83 -6.72 17.15
CA VAL A 258 -10.04 -6.20 18.50
C VAL A 258 -8.88 -5.29 18.88
N ILE A 259 -9.18 -4.03 19.20
CA ILE A 259 -8.24 -3.13 19.86
C ILE A 259 -8.20 -3.55 21.33
N VAL A 260 -7.07 -4.10 21.77
CA VAL A 260 -6.88 -4.56 23.16
C VAL A 260 -6.41 -3.43 24.08
N LYS A 261 -5.70 -2.45 23.52
CA LYS A 261 -5.29 -1.24 24.22
C LYS A 261 -4.84 -0.20 23.22
N THR A 262 -4.86 1.05 23.68
CA THR A 262 -4.27 2.18 22.98
C THR A 262 -3.13 2.69 23.84
N VAL A 263 -1.94 2.80 23.27
CA VAL A 263 -0.76 3.32 23.98
C VAL A 263 -0.47 4.75 23.55
N ASP A 264 0.41 5.45 24.26
CA ASP A 264 0.95 6.72 23.79
C ASP A 264 2.25 6.52 22.98
N ALA A 265 2.69 7.57 22.29
CA ALA A 265 3.91 7.57 21.49
C ALA A 265 5.17 7.22 22.31
N GLN A 266 5.23 7.67 23.56
CA GLN A 266 6.38 7.44 24.43
C GLN A 266 6.50 5.97 24.84
N THR A 267 5.37 5.36 25.17
CA THR A 267 5.23 3.94 25.49
C THR A 267 5.57 3.11 24.25
N ARG A 268 5.00 3.46 23.08
CA ARG A 268 5.28 2.78 21.81
C ARG A 268 6.77 2.80 21.43
N ALA A 269 7.51 3.86 21.77
CA ALA A 269 8.94 3.99 21.50
C ALA A 269 9.83 3.20 22.46
N LYS A 270 9.37 2.95 23.70
CA LYS A 270 10.16 2.27 24.75
C LYS A 270 9.83 0.79 24.89
N THR A 271 8.60 0.41 24.59
CA THR A 271 8.09 -0.95 24.80
C THR A 271 8.30 -1.79 23.54
N GLY A 272 8.91 -2.97 23.70
CA GLY A 272 9.09 -3.90 22.59
C GLY A 272 7.75 -4.40 22.05
N ILE A 273 7.67 -4.69 20.75
CA ILE A 273 6.43 -5.18 20.10
C ILE A 273 5.87 -6.42 20.83
N ASN A 274 6.73 -7.36 21.22
CA ASN A 274 6.32 -8.56 21.95
C ASN A 274 5.70 -8.26 23.32
N GLU A 275 6.12 -7.18 23.98
CA GLU A 275 5.56 -6.77 25.27
C GLU A 275 4.21 -6.08 25.07
N LEU A 276 4.07 -5.25 24.02
CA LEU A 276 2.77 -4.67 23.65
C LEU A 276 1.72 -5.74 23.35
N LEU A 277 2.09 -6.87 22.75
CA LEU A 277 1.16 -7.93 22.34
C LEU A 277 0.78 -8.95 23.43
N ARG A 278 1.45 -8.94 24.60
CA ARG A 278 1.26 -9.98 25.65
C ARG A 278 0.03 -9.80 26.54
N ASP A 279 -0.55 -8.60 26.60
CA ASP A 279 -1.73 -8.25 27.45
C ASP A 279 -2.85 -7.56 26.65
#